data_AF-A0A4V6NA36-F1
#
_entry.id   AF-A0A4V6NA36-F1
#
_cell.length_a   1.000
_cell.length_b   1.000
_cell.length_c   1.000
_cell.angle_alpha   90.00
_cell.angle_beta   90.00
_cell.angle_gamma   90.00
#
_symmetry.space_group_name_H-M   'P 1'
#
loop_
_entity.id
_entity.type
_entity.pdbx_description
1 polymer ?
#
loop_
_entity_poly.entity_id
_entity_poly.type
_entity_poly.pdbx_seq_one_letter_code
_entity_poly.pdbx_strand_id
1 'polypeptide(L)'
;MKSKFVRMLMAVLIMLAPLVAYPKSADAAASKFITSVNTTSKVVALTFDDGADGANTNKILDILAKNNVKATFFLTGSGAANHPQYIKNIAAKGHQLGNHSYTHPDFTKLTATQMKSELDRTEAKIKSITGKTTKPIFRAPFGAVNSAVLSGVGAAGYGYTIQWNIDTIDWKGLTATQINTKVQTNIKPGSIVLMHTGAGAPGTPLALPTMISQLKAKGYKFVTVSQLLAYQSSTTSKTYTVKSGDTLYSIARTYGVTVSTLAAANKITNYNLISVGQVLVIPGTTVTPPPATTVKYTVKSGDTLYKIATLYKTTVAKIAAANNITNVNSIYVGQVLVIPGTTVTPPTTTVKYTVKSGDTLYKIATMYNTTVAKIAAANNITNVSLISVGQVLTILR
;
A
#
# COMPACT_ATOMS: atom_id res chain seq x y z
N MET A 1 -85.44 -15.74 20.40
CA MET A 1 -84.85 -14.38 20.49
C MET A 1 -84.08 -14.28 21.79
N LYS A 2 -82.74 -14.02 21.73
CA LYS A 2 -81.86 -13.51 22.82
C LYS A 2 -81.69 -14.49 24.02
N SER A 3 -80.55 -14.72 24.66
CA SER A 3 -79.25 -14.04 24.72
C SER A 3 -78.15 -14.99 25.25
N LYS A 4 -77.03 -15.02 24.51
CA LYS A 4 -75.61 -15.05 24.92
C LYS A 4 -75.17 -15.78 26.21
N PHE A 5 -74.52 -16.92 25.98
CA PHE A 5 -73.45 -17.56 26.75
C PHE A 5 -72.30 -16.60 27.11
N VAL A 6 -71.89 -16.56 28.40
CA VAL A 6 -70.50 -16.26 28.84
C VAL A 6 -70.25 -16.86 30.23
N ARG A 7 -69.43 -17.92 30.34
CA ARG A 7 -68.57 -18.27 31.50
C ARG A 7 -67.38 -19.08 30.96
N MET A 8 -66.28 -18.41 30.65
CA MET A 8 -65.06 -18.33 31.48
C MET A 8 -64.26 -19.65 31.50
N LEU A 9 -63.34 -19.79 30.54
CA LEU A 9 -62.12 -20.59 30.70
C LEU A 9 -60.95 -19.69 30.29
N MET A 10 -60.14 -19.29 31.27
CA MET A 10 -58.84 -18.66 31.02
C MET A 10 -57.89 -19.73 30.50
N ALA A 11 -57.63 -19.71 29.18
CA ALA A 11 -56.48 -20.38 28.60
C ALA A 11 -55.35 -19.36 28.46
N VAL A 12 -54.33 -19.48 29.30
CA VAL A 12 -53.06 -18.76 29.14
C VAL A 12 -52.33 -19.42 27.97
N LEU A 13 -52.48 -18.83 26.78
CA LEU A 13 -51.73 -19.25 25.59
C LEU A 13 -50.35 -18.57 25.65
N ILE A 14 -49.36 -19.26 26.24
CA ILE A 14 -47.95 -18.87 26.10
C ILE A 14 -47.56 -19.14 24.65
N MET A 15 -47.59 -18.11 23.80
CA MET A 15 -46.94 -18.16 22.49
C MET A 15 -45.43 -18.25 22.70
N LEU A 16 -44.90 -19.47 22.74
CA LEU A 16 -43.48 -19.72 22.46
C LEU A 16 -43.27 -19.48 20.96
N ALA A 17 -42.97 -18.24 20.58
CA ALA A 17 -42.36 -17.98 19.28
C ALA A 17 -40.95 -18.59 19.31
N PRO A 18 -40.59 -19.51 18.39
CA PRO A 18 -39.20 -19.93 18.28
C PRO A 18 -38.40 -18.69 17.86
N LEU A 19 -37.51 -18.23 18.75
CA LEU A 19 -36.41 -17.34 18.37
C LEU A 19 -35.54 -18.14 17.38
N VAL A 20 -35.88 -18.08 16.10
CA VAL A 20 -34.97 -18.47 15.04
C VAL A 20 -33.89 -17.39 15.06
N ALA A 21 -32.83 -17.64 15.83
CA ALA A 21 -31.60 -16.89 15.72
C ALA A 21 -31.06 -17.12 14.31
N TYR A 22 -31.38 -16.20 13.39
CA TYR A 22 -30.71 -16.16 12.12
C TYR A 22 -29.22 -16.09 12.41
N PRO A 23 -28.39 -17.00 11.85
CA PRO A 23 -26.96 -16.84 11.98
C PRO A 23 -26.64 -15.44 11.47
N LYS A 24 -26.07 -14.61 12.35
CA LYS A 24 -25.52 -13.31 11.97
C LYS A 24 -24.58 -13.63 10.81
N SER A 25 -24.95 -13.21 9.59
CA SER A 25 -24.12 -13.42 8.40
C SER A 25 -22.71 -13.07 8.81
N ALA A 26 -21.77 -14.01 8.69
CA ALA A 26 -20.36 -13.70 8.90
C ALA A 26 -20.09 -12.44 8.06
N ASP A 27 -19.65 -11.36 8.69
CA ASP A 27 -19.33 -10.12 7.96
C ASP A 27 -18.36 -10.53 6.86
N ALA A 28 -18.80 -10.42 5.62
CA ALA A 28 -18.00 -10.80 4.48
C ALA A 28 -16.73 -9.94 4.51
N ALA A 29 -15.57 -10.59 4.52
CA ALA A 29 -14.31 -9.89 4.65
C ALA A 29 -14.16 -8.85 3.53
N ALA A 30 -13.68 -7.65 3.90
CA ALA A 30 -13.39 -6.61 2.93
C ALA A 30 -12.41 -7.12 1.86
N SER A 31 -12.62 -6.67 0.62
CA SER A 31 -11.77 -6.99 -0.51
C SER A 31 -10.34 -6.50 -0.27
N LYS A 32 -9.35 -7.34 -0.59
CA LYS A 32 -7.93 -6.99 -0.46
C LYS A 32 -7.52 -6.06 -1.60
N PHE A 33 -7.00 -4.88 -1.26
CA PHE A 33 -6.51 -3.92 -2.26
C PHE A 33 -5.08 -4.28 -2.71
N ILE A 34 -4.89 -4.54 -4.00
CA ILE A 34 -3.62 -5.00 -4.57
C ILE A 34 -3.16 -4.07 -5.68
N THR A 35 -2.03 -3.38 -5.50
CA THR A 35 -1.41 -2.54 -6.55
C THR A 35 -0.29 -3.27 -7.29
N SER A 36 0.38 -4.20 -6.62
CA SER A 36 1.42 -5.08 -7.14
C SER A 36 1.58 -6.26 -6.18
N VAL A 37 2.29 -7.31 -6.59
CA VAL A 37 2.59 -8.46 -5.73
C VAL A 37 4.03 -8.36 -5.22
N ASN A 38 4.23 -8.45 -3.91
CA ASN A 38 5.57 -8.51 -3.34
C ASN A 38 6.19 -9.90 -3.57
N THR A 39 7.13 -9.97 -4.52
CA THR A 39 7.85 -11.19 -4.88
C THR A 39 9.21 -10.83 -5.47
N THR A 40 10.18 -11.74 -5.33
CA THR A 40 11.48 -11.64 -6.04
C THR A 40 11.43 -12.34 -7.41
N SER A 41 10.39 -13.13 -7.68
CA SER A 41 10.19 -13.78 -8.98
C SER A 41 9.89 -12.71 -10.03
N LYS A 42 10.64 -12.71 -11.14
CA LYS A 42 10.40 -11.83 -12.28
C LYS A 42 9.12 -12.24 -13.02
N VAL A 43 7.97 -11.92 -12.44
CA VAL A 43 6.64 -12.13 -13.01
C VAL A 43 5.93 -10.79 -13.17
N VAL A 44 5.11 -10.68 -14.22
CA VAL A 44 4.34 -9.47 -14.52
C VAL A 44 2.95 -9.86 -15.02
N ALA A 45 1.93 -9.12 -14.57
CA ALA A 45 0.58 -9.20 -15.14
C ALA A 45 0.34 -8.01 -16.06
N LEU A 46 0.09 -8.30 -17.34
CA LEU A 46 -0.50 -7.34 -18.26
C LEU A 46 -2.02 -7.36 -18.05
N THR A 47 -2.60 -6.19 -17.82
CA THR A 47 -4.04 -6.04 -17.59
C THR A 47 -4.64 -5.03 -18.54
N PHE A 48 -5.86 -5.30 -19.00
CA PHE A 48 -6.58 -4.47 -19.96
C PHE A 48 -7.97 -4.16 -19.43
N ASP A 49 -8.31 -2.88 -19.34
CA ASP A 49 -9.64 -2.42 -18.96
C ASP A 49 -10.46 -2.11 -20.22
N ASP A 50 -11.70 -2.60 -20.26
CA ASP A 50 -12.63 -2.38 -21.38
C ASP A 50 -13.74 -1.39 -21.01
N GLY A 51 -13.79 -0.28 -21.75
CA GLY A 51 -14.64 0.87 -21.46
C GLY A 51 -16.00 0.89 -22.15
N ALA A 52 -16.16 0.26 -23.33
CA ALA A 52 -17.44 0.05 -24.01
C ALA A 52 -17.29 -0.51 -25.43
N ASP A 53 -16.29 -0.05 -26.22
CA ASP A 53 -16.19 -0.33 -27.67
C ASP A 53 -15.25 -1.48 -28.05
N GLY A 54 -14.29 -1.82 -27.17
CA GLY A 54 -13.30 -2.87 -27.38
C GLY A 54 -12.52 -2.80 -28.70
N ALA A 55 -12.37 -1.64 -29.34
CA ALA A 55 -11.91 -1.50 -30.73
C ALA A 55 -10.53 -2.15 -31.01
N ASN A 56 -9.67 -2.21 -30.00
CA ASN A 56 -8.33 -2.79 -30.09
C ASN A 56 -8.25 -4.26 -29.64
N THR A 57 -9.36 -4.85 -29.18
CA THR A 57 -9.38 -6.18 -28.53
C THR A 57 -8.79 -7.28 -29.41
N ASN A 58 -9.26 -7.45 -30.64
CA ASN A 58 -8.76 -8.53 -31.50
C ASN A 58 -7.27 -8.37 -31.84
N LYS A 59 -6.81 -7.15 -32.12
CA LYS A 59 -5.38 -6.86 -32.37
C LYS A 59 -4.52 -7.24 -31.16
N ILE A 60 -4.98 -6.88 -29.96
CA ILE A 60 -4.30 -7.25 -28.70
C ILE A 60 -4.27 -8.76 -28.55
N LEU A 61 -5.40 -9.45 -28.74
CA LEU A 61 -5.49 -10.90 -28.61
C LEU A 61 -4.57 -11.65 -29.57
N ASP A 62 -4.46 -11.19 -30.82
CA ASP A 62 -3.59 -11.81 -31.82
C ASP A 62 -2.11 -11.62 -31.49
N ILE A 63 -1.72 -10.45 -30.99
CA ILE A 63 -0.35 -10.18 -30.53
C ILE A 63 -0.02 -11.04 -29.30
N LEU A 64 -0.92 -11.13 -28.33
CA LEU A 64 -0.73 -11.97 -27.16
C LEU A 64 -0.60 -13.44 -27.53
N ALA A 65 -1.44 -13.93 -28.46
CA ALA A 65 -1.36 -15.29 -28.98
C ALA A 65 -0.03 -15.56 -29.70
N LYS A 66 0.39 -14.67 -30.61
CA LYS A 66 1.68 -14.78 -31.33
C LYS A 66 2.88 -14.84 -30.37
N ASN A 67 2.75 -14.22 -29.20
CA ASN A 67 3.80 -14.19 -28.19
C ASN A 67 3.64 -15.26 -27.09
N ASN A 68 2.63 -16.12 -27.16
CA ASN A 68 2.27 -17.08 -26.11
C ASN A 68 2.16 -16.42 -24.72
N VAL A 69 1.45 -15.29 -24.63
CA VAL A 69 1.23 -14.53 -23.40
C VAL A 69 -0.23 -14.62 -22.99
N LYS A 70 -0.49 -14.92 -21.72
CA LYS A 70 -1.82 -14.74 -21.10
C LYS A 70 -1.85 -13.43 -20.33
N ALA A 71 -3.05 -12.86 -20.24
CA ALA A 71 -3.30 -11.54 -19.66
C ALA A 71 -4.64 -11.57 -18.92
N THR A 72 -4.95 -10.48 -18.22
CA THR A 72 -6.23 -10.32 -17.51
C THR A 72 -7.01 -9.16 -18.11
N PHE A 73 -8.28 -9.38 -18.42
CA PHE A 73 -9.17 -8.36 -18.97
C PHE A 73 -10.23 -8.02 -17.92
N PHE A 74 -10.27 -6.76 -17.47
CA PHE A 74 -11.32 -6.25 -16.60
C PHE A 74 -12.42 -5.66 -17.49
N LEU A 75 -13.57 -6.32 -17.47
CA LEU A 75 -14.62 -6.12 -18.46
C LEU A 75 -15.83 -5.41 -17.84
N THR A 76 -16.34 -4.41 -18.55
CA THR A 76 -17.62 -3.79 -18.22
C THR A 76 -18.78 -4.65 -18.70
N GLY A 77 -19.88 -4.65 -17.95
CA GLY A 77 -21.11 -5.33 -18.35
C GLY A 77 -21.75 -4.71 -19.60
N SER A 78 -21.68 -3.38 -19.75
CA SER A 78 -22.13 -2.67 -20.96
C SER A 78 -21.31 -3.07 -22.19
N GLY A 79 -19.98 -3.10 -22.10
CA GLY A 79 -19.11 -3.58 -23.17
C GLY A 79 -19.41 -5.02 -23.55
N ALA A 80 -19.65 -5.89 -22.55
CA ALA A 80 -20.06 -7.27 -22.79
C ALA A 80 -21.44 -7.40 -23.47
N ALA A 81 -22.36 -6.47 -23.20
CA ALA A 81 -23.66 -6.44 -23.88
C ALA A 81 -23.56 -6.01 -25.33
N ASN A 82 -22.74 -5.01 -25.63
CA ASN A 82 -22.60 -4.44 -26.96
C ASN A 82 -21.68 -5.27 -27.87
N HIS A 83 -20.67 -5.94 -27.30
CA HIS A 83 -19.65 -6.68 -28.06
C HIS A 83 -19.41 -8.11 -27.52
N PRO A 84 -20.45 -8.96 -27.48
CA PRO A 84 -20.35 -10.29 -26.87
C PRO A 84 -19.31 -11.19 -27.56
N GLN A 85 -19.06 -11.02 -28.85
CA GLN A 85 -18.06 -11.81 -29.58
C GLN A 85 -16.64 -11.51 -29.11
N TYR A 86 -16.32 -10.26 -28.74
CA TYR A 86 -15.01 -9.92 -28.20
C TYR A 86 -14.78 -10.60 -26.85
N ILE A 87 -15.78 -10.57 -25.97
CA ILE A 87 -15.73 -11.24 -24.66
C ILE A 87 -15.57 -12.75 -24.82
N LYS A 88 -16.32 -13.35 -25.75
CA LYS A 88 -16.19 -14.79 -26.09
C LYS A 88 -14.78 -15.12 -26.56
N ASN A 89 -14.18 -14.29 -27.42
CA ASN A 89 -12.83 -14.49 -27.94
C ASN A 89 -11.75 -14.36 -26.86
N ILE A 90 -11.87 -13.38 -25.95
CA ILE A 90 -10.96 -13.23 -24.80
C ILE A 90 -10.97 -14.53 -23.97
N ALA A 91 -12.17 -15.03 -23.64
CA ALA A 91 -12.34 -16.23 -22.84
C ALA A 91 -11.85 -17.51 -23.56
N ALA A 92 -12.16 -17.66 -24.85
CA ALA A 92 -11.78 -18.81 -25.67
C ALA A 92 -10.27 -18.89 -25.89
N LYS A 93 -9.58 -17.75 -26.01
CA LYS A 93 -8.12 -17.69 -26.06
C LYS A 93 -7.46 -17.88 -24.68
N GLY A 94 -8.23 -18.16 -23.63
CA GLY A 94 -7.71 -18.56 -22.32
C GLY A 94 -7.14 -17.40 -21.48
N HIS A 95 -7.54 -16.16 -21.76
CA HIS A 95 -7.22 -15.03 -20.89
C HIS A 95 -8.12 -15.04 -19.64
N GLN A 96 -7.64 -14.43 -18.56
CA GLN A 96 -8.43 -14.26 -17.34
C GLN A 96 -9.44 -13.13 -17.52
N LEU A 97 -10.67 -13.33 -17.01
CA LEU A 97 -11.71 -12.32 -16.95
C LEU A 97 -11.80 -11.76 -15.53
N GLY A 98 -11.92 -10.44 -15.40
CA GLY A 98 -12.18 -9.74 -14.15
C GLY A 98 -13.35 -8.77 -14.31
N ASN A 99 -13.95 -8.37 -13.20
CA ASN A 99 -15.11 -7.47 -13.21
C ASN A 99 -14.67 -6.00 -13.20
N HIS A 100 -15.26 -5.18 -14.07
CA HIS A 100 -15.01 -3.74 -14.13
C HIS A 100 -16.29 -2.90 -14.02
N SER A 101 -17.25 -3.35 -13.20
CA SER A 101 -18.62 -2.81 -13.07
C SER A 101 -19.47 -2.97 -14.34
N TYR A 102 -20.72 -2.52 -14.33
CA TYR A 102 -21.62 -2.61 -15.48
C TYR A 102 -21.57 -1.35 -16.33
N THR A 103 -21.72 -0.19 -15.69
CA THR A 103 -21.87 1.12 -16.34
C THR A 103 -20.64 2.03 -16.17
N HIS A 104 -19.56 1.53 -15.58
CA HIS A 104 -18.34 2.28 -15.28
C HIS A 104 -18.54 3.53 -14.35
N PRO A 105 -19.33 3.43 -13.26
CA PRO A 105 -19.52 4.55 -12.33
C PRO A 105 -18.33 4.70 -11.36
N ASP A 106 -18.17 5.87 -10.78
CA ASP A 106 -17.28 6.06 -9.64
C ASP A 106 -17.86 5.36 -8.40
N PHE A 107 -17.26 4.23 -8.01
CA PHE A 107 -17.72 3.40 -6.89
C PHE A 107 -17.68 4.15 -5.55
N THR A 108 -16.88 5.20 -5.39
CA THR A 108 -16.83 5.98 -4.13
C THR A 108 -18.11 6.78 -3.88
N LYS A 109 -18.95 6.95 -4.90
CA LYS A 109 -20.24 7.67 -4.85
C LYS A 109 -21.45 6.74 -4.74
N LEU A 110 -21.22 5.42 -4.70
CA LEU A 110 -22.29 4.42 -4.67
C LEU A 110 -22.56 3.91 -3.26
N THR A 111 -23.81 3.51 -3.03
CA THR A 111 -24.19 2.67 -1.88
C THR A 111 -23.75 1.22 -2.10
N ALA A 112 -23.64 0.43 -1.03
CA ALA A 112 -23.29 -0.99 -1.12
C ALA A 112 -24.24 -1.78 -2.04
N THR A 113 -25.55 -1.48 -2.01
CA THR A 113 -26.54 -2.11 -2.90
C THR A 113 -26.31 -1.76 -4.37
N GLN A 114 -25.97 -0.50 -4.66
CA GLN A 114 -25.63 -0.08 -6.03
C GLN A 114 -24.34 -0.73 -6.52
N MET A 115 -23.30 -0.79 -5.67
CA MET A 115 -22.06 -1.52 -6.00
C MET A 115 -22.35 -2.99 -6.31
N LYS A 116 -23.14 -3.67 -5.46
CA LYS A 116 -23.53 -5.07 -5.66
C LYS A 116 -24.29 -5.27 -6.97
N SER A 117 -25.22 -4.37 -7.29
CA SER A 117 -25.97 -4.42 -8.56
C SER A 117 -25.04 -4.31 -9.79
N GLU A 118 -24.10 -3.37 -9.78
CA GLU A 118 -23.09 -3.22 -10.83
C GLU A 118 -22.25 -4.50 -11.00
N LEU A 119 -21.81 -5.08 -9.89
CA LEU A 119 -20.98 -6.29 -9.90
C LEU A 119 -21.75 -7.53 -10.37
N ASP A 120 -22.97 -7.75 -9.86
CA ASP A 120 -23.78 -8.93 -10.16
C ASP A 120 -24.27 -8.93 -11.61
N ARG A 121 -24.70 -7.78 -12.13
CA ARG A 121 -25.13 -7.65 -13.53
C ARG A 121 -23.99 -7.96 -14.49
N THR A 122 -22.78 -7.50 -14.18
CA THR A 122 -21.60 -7.76 -15.01
C THR A 122 -21.18 -9.22 -14.95
N GLU A 123 -21.17 -9.83 -13.76
CA GLU A 123 -20.91 -11.27 -13.60
C GLU A 123 -21.92 -12.11 -14.40
N ALA A 124 -23.22 -11.83 -14.25
CA ALA A 124 -24.26 -12.56 -14.95
C ALA A 124 -24.10 -12.44 -16.47
N LYS A 125 -23.84 -11.22 -16.98
CA LYS A 125 -23.67 -11.00 -18.42
C LYS A 125 -22.44 -11.73 -18.97
N ILE A 126 -21.28 -11.60 -18.34
CA ILE A 126 -20.04 -12.25 -18.79
C ILE A 126 -20.16 -13.78 -18.70
N LYS A 127 -20.74 -14.30 -17.61
CA LYS A 127 -20.97 -15.73 -17.44
C LYS A 127 -21.94 -16.29 -18.48
N SER A 128 -22.99 -15.55 -18.85
CA SER A 128 -23.92 -15.97 -19.91
C SER A 128 -23.25 -16.10 -21.29
N ILE A 129 -22.23 -15.29 -21.57
CA ILE A 129 -21.51 -15.30 -22.87
C ILE A 129 -20.43 -16.37 -22.90
N THR A 130 -19.73 -16.56 -21.77
CA THR A 130 -18.46 -17.29 -21.74
C THR A 130 -18.50 -18.59 -20.94
N GLY A 131 -19.52 -18.79 -20.11
CA GLY A 131 -19.58 -19.84 -19.08
C GLY A 131 -18.59 -19.63 -17.92
N LYS A 132 -17.80 -18.54 -17.93
CA LYS A 132 -16.75 -18.28 -16.93
C LYS A 132 -17.15 -17.18 -15.96
N THR A 133 -16.66 -17.29 -14.73
CA THR A 133 -16.84 -16.26 -13.69
C THR A 133 -15.74 -15.19 -13.79
N THR A 134 -16.09 -13.97 -13.36
CA THR A 134 -15.14 -12.87 -13.14
C THR A 134 -14.58 -12.83 -11.71
N LYS A 135 -15.17 -13.61 -10.79
CA LYS A 135 -14.67 -13.74 -9.42
C LYS A 135 -13.30 -14.47 -9.40
N PRO A 136 -12.43 -14.18 -8.43
CA PRO A 136 -12.65 -13.31 -7.27
C PRO A 136 -12.13 -11.86 -7.46
N ILE A 137 -11.85 -11.42 -8.69
CA ILE A 137 -11.14 -10.16 -8.95
C ILE A 137 -12.06 -9.08 -9.52
N PHE A 138 -11.91 -7.88 -8.99
CA PHE A 138 -12.59 -6.67 -9.44
C PHE A 138 -11.57 -5.54 -9.60
N ARG A 139 -11.81 -4.62 -10.53
CA ARG A 139 -11.09 -3.34 -10.61
C ARG A 139 -12.10 -2.20 -10.61
N ALA A 140 -11.90 -1.23 -9.73
CA ALA A 140 -12.78 -0.08 -9.64
C ALA A 140 -12.58 0.84 -10.87
N PRO A 141 -13.67 1.30 -11.51
CA PRO A 141 -13.59 2.39 -12.48
C PRO A 141 -12.79 3.57 -11.95
N PHE A 142 -11.97 4.18 -12.81
CA PHE A 142 -11.06 5.28 -12.48
C PHE A 142 -10.00 4.96 -11.40
N GLY A 143 -9.92 3.71 -10.94
CA GLY A 143 -9.13 3.33 -9.77
C GLY A 143 -9.64 3.93 -8.46
N ALA A 144 -10.88 4.41 -8.41
CA ALA A 144 -11.45 5.11 -7.26
C ALA A 144 -11.86 4.12 -6.16
N VAL A 145 -11.09 4.07 -5.07
CA VAL A 145 -11.26 3.11 -3.97
C VAL A 145 -11.17 3.81 -2.61
N ASN A 146 -12.10 3.48 -1.71
CA ASN A 146 -12.05 3.81 -0.28
C ASN A 146 -12.44 2.58 0.55
N SER A 147 -12.50 2.71 1.88
CA SER A 147 -12.85 1.60 2.78
C SER A 147 -14.27 1.05 2.54
N ALA A 148 -15.24 1.91 2.21
CA ALA A 148 -16.60 1.51 1.90
C ALA A 148 -16.66 0.67 0.61
N VAL A 149 -15.90 1.06 -0.43
CA VAL A 149 -15.75 0.28 -1.67
C VAL A 149 -15.16 -1.10 -1.38
N LEU A 150 -14.07 -1.19 -0.62
CA LEU A 150 -13.45 -2.48 -0.30
C LEU A 150 -14.41 -3.40 0.48
N SER A 151 -15.15 -2.85 1.44
CA SER A 151 -16.16 -3.58 2.20
C SER A 151 -17.29 -4.07 1.30
N GLY A 152 -17.91 -3.18 0.52
CA GLY A 152 -19.04 -3.51 -0.37
C GLY A 152 -18.67 -4.52 -1.46
N VAL A 153 -17.49 -4.37 -2.07
CA VAL A 153 -16.96 -5.32 -3.08
C VAL A 153 -16.67 -6.68 -2.45
N GLY A 154 -16.08 -6.70 -1.25
CA GLY A 154 -15.86 -7.93 -0.47
C GLY A 154 -17.16 -8.65 -0.16
N ALA A 155 -18.18 -7.91 0.28
CA ALA A 155 -19.53 -8.43 0.53
C ALA A 155 -20.25 -8.96 -0.71
N ALA A 156 -19.92 -8.44 -1.90
CA ALA A 156 -20.40 -9.00 -3.18
C ALA A 156 -19.64 -10.27 -3.61
N GLY A 157 -18.66 -10.72 -2.82
CA GLY A 157 -17.90 -11.95 -3.05
C GLY A 157 -16.67 -11.78 -3.96
N TYR A 158 -16.15 -10.55 -4.07
CA TYR A 158 -14.87 -10.29 -4.75
C TYR A 158 -13.79 -10.10 -3.70
N GLY A 159 -12.94 -11.11 -3.53
CA GLY A 159 -11.90 -11.10 -2.50
C GLY A 159 -10.73 -10.15 -2.78
N TYR A 160 -10.60 -9.66 -4.02
CA TYR A 160 -9.48 -8.82 -4.43
C TYR A 160 -9.91 -7.66 -5.32
N THR A 161 -9.58 -6.44 -4.89
CA THR A 161 -9.71 -5.21 -5.66
C THR A 161 -8.33 -4.87 -6.23
N ILE A 162 -8.19 -5.06 -7.54
CA ILE A 162 -6.94 -5.02 -8.27
C ILE A 162 -6.73 -3.64 -8.89
N GLN A 163 -5.73 -2.94 -8.40
CA GLN A 163 -5.22 -1.71 -9.00
C GLN A 163 -4.04 -2.05 -9.93
N TRP A 164 -3.07 -1.15 -10.01
CA TRP A 164 -1.86 -1.24 -10.79
C TRP A 164 -0.78 -0.43 -10.08
N ASN A 165 0.48 -0.73 -10.38
CA ASN A 165 1.62 0.11 -10.02
C ASN A 165 2.23 0.81 -11.24
N ILE A 166 1.80 0.43 -12.45
CA ILE A 166 2.22 1.07 -13.71
C ILE A 166 0.97 1.42 -14.49
N ASP A 167 0.69 2.72 -14.59
CA ASP A 167 -0.28 3.26 -15.53
C ASP A 167 0.45 3.65 -16.82
N THR A 168 0.03 3.06 -17.94
CA THR A 168 0.60 3.42 -19.25
C THR A 168 0.09 4.77 -19.74
N ILE A 169 -1.06 5.23 -19.24
CA ILE A 169 -1.76 6.44 -19.71
C ILE A 169 -2.09 6.33 -21.21
N ASP A 170 -2.22 5.11 -21.74
CA ASP A 170 -2.50 4.83 -23.14
C ASP A 170 -3.82 5.44 -23.62
N TRP A 171 -4.83 5.52 -22.75
CA TRP A 171 -6.12 6.14 -22.97
C TRP A 171 -6.08 7.63 -23.36
N LYS A 172 -4.94 8.30 -23.20
CA LYS A 172 -4.71 9.67 -23.71
C LYS A 172 -4.16 9.71 -25.14
N GLY A 173 -4.16 8.59 -25.86
CA GLY A 173 -3.62 8.51 -27.22
C GLY A 173 -2.09 8.46 -27.25
N LEU A 174 -1.42 7.97 -26.21
CA LEU A 174 0.04 7.86 -26.19
C LEU A 174 0.54 6.92 -27.29
N THR A 175 1.72 7.26 -27.83
CA THR A 175 2.41 6.43 -28.83
C THR A 175 2.96 5.14 -28.22
N ALA A 176 3.23 4.15 -29.08
CA ALA A 176 3.84 2.89 -28.68
C ALA A 176 5.16 3.08 -27.91
N THR A 177 6.00 4.02 -28.34
CA THR A 177 7.28 4.34 -27.71
C THR A 177 7.08 4.92 -26.30
N GLN A 178 6.14 5.85 -26.12
CA GLN A 178 5.85 6.43 -24.81
C GLN A 178 5.31 5.39 -23.82
N ILE A 179 4.42 4.51 -24.28
CA ILE A 179 3.90 3.39 -23.49
C ILE A 179 5.04 2.45 -23.07
N ASN A 180 5.89 2.04 -24.01
CA ASN A 180 7.03 1.18 -23.73
C ASN A 180 8.00 1.82 -22.73
N THR A 181 8.37 3.08 -22.91
CA THR A 181 9.25 3.79 -21.96
C THR A 181 8.67 3.79 -20.55
N LYS A 182 7.38 4.09 -20.38
CA LYS A 182 6.72 4.05 -19.07
C LYS A 182 6.81 2.67 -18.42
N VAL A 183 6.51 1.61 -19.16
CA VAL A 183 6.58 0.23 -18.62
C VAL A 183 8.02 -0.14 -18.28
N GLN A 184 8.97 0.08 -19.19
CA GLN A 184 10.35 -0.34 -18.99
C GLN A 184 11.06 0.37 -17.83
N THR A 185 10.74 1.65 -17.59
CA THR A 185 11.33 2.45 -16.50
C THR A 185 10.79 2.05 -15.14
N ASN A 186 9.53 1.59 -15.05
CA ASN A 186 8.85 1.34 -13.77
C ASN A 186 8.67 -0.15 -13.45
N ILE A 187 9.08 -1.05 -14.34
CA ILE A 187 8.90 -2.49 -14.13
C ILE A 187 9.72 -3.02 -12.96
N LYS A 188 9.07 -3.79 -12.09
CA LYS A 188 9.67 -4.56 -11.01
C LYS A 188 9.01 -5.95 -10.94
N PRO A 189 9.67 -6.95 -10.32
CA PRO A 189 9.04 -8.21 -9.97
C PRO A 189 7.66 -8.00 -9.32
N GLY A 190 6.65 -8.70 -9.84
CA GLY A 190 5.29 -8.61 -9.31
C GLY A 190 4.46 -7.43 -9.81
N SER A 191 4.93 -6.68 -10.80
CA SER A 191 4.19 -5.54 -11.36
C SER A 191 2.85 -5.95 -12.00
N ILE A 192 1.87 -5.06 -11.87
CA ILE A 192 0.58 -5.06 -12.59
C ILE A 192 0.54 -3.81 -13.47
N VAL A 193 0.43 -4.02 -14.78
CA VAL A 193 0.43 -2.96 -15.81
C VAL A 193 -1.00 -2.70 -16.28
N LEU A 194 -1.46 -1.45 -16.18
CA LEU A 194 -2.75 -0.99 -16.70
C LEU A 194 -2.62 -0.51 -18.15
N MET A 195 -3.46 -1.05 -19.01
CA MET A 195 -3.70 -0.65 -20.41
C MET A 195 -5.21 -0.76 -20.71
N HIS A 196 -5.63 -0.34 -21.90
CA HIS A 196 -7.03 -0.31 -22.31
C HIS A 196 -7.24 -0.93 -23.69
N THR A 197 -8.44 -1.46 -23.92
CA THR A 197 -8.87 -2.03 -25.21
C THR A 197 -9.62 -1.05 -26.12
N GLY A 198 -10.02 0.10 -25.58
CA GLY A 198 -10.88 1.05 -26.29
C GLY A 198 -10.15 1.81 -27.41
N ALA A 199 -10.92 2.45 -28.30
CA ALA A 199 -10.39 3.25 -29.42
C ALA A 199 -9.43 4.38 -28.97
N GLY A 200 -9.60 4.91 -27.76
CA GLY A 200 -8.73 5.91 -27.15
C GLY A 200 -7.30 5.45 -26.82
N ALA A 201 -7.01 4.15 -26.92
CA ALA A 201 -5.68 3.57 -26.68
C ALA A 201 -5.03 2.98 -27.96
N PRO A 202 -4.90 3.76 -29.06
CA PRO A 202 -4.39 3.25 -30.33
C PRO A 202 -2.93 2.79 -30.25
N GLY A 203 -2.14 3.33 -29.32
CA GLY A 203 -0.74 2.95 -29.12
C GLY A 203 -0.55 1.60 -28.44
N THR A 204 -1.56 1.07 -27.74
CA THR A 204 -1.42 -0.16 -26.94
C THR A 204 -1.12 -1.39 -27.80
N PRO A 205 -1.89 -1.69 -28.87
CA PRO A 205 -1.54 -2.78 -29.78
C PRO A 205 -0.13 -2.64 -30.36
N LEU A 206 0.28 -1.42 -30.70
CA LEU A 206 1.59 -1.15 -31.30
C LEU A 206 2.75 -1.29 -30.29
N ALA A 207 2.50 -1.03 -29.01
CA ALA A 207 3.50 -1.17 -27.94
C ALA A 207 3.79 -2.63 -27.60
N LEU A 208 2.76 -3.48 -27.60
CA LEU A 208 2.81 -4.84 -27.05
C LEU A 208 3.94 -5.72 -27.59
N PRO A 209 4.23 -5.79 -28.91
CA PRO A 209 5.31 -6.66 -29.41
C PRO A 209 6.67 -6.33 -28.79
N THR A 210 7.04 -5.04 -28.80
CA THR A 210 8.30 -4.56 -28.25
C THR A 210 8.31 -4.68 -26.73
N MET A 211 7.20 -4.33 -26.06
CA MET A 211 7.06 -4.49 -24.61
C MET A 211 7.34 -5.92 -24.17
N ILE A 212 6.66 -6.88 -24.82
CA ILE A 212 6.76 -8.29 -24.49
C ILE A 212 8.18 -8.80 -24.74
N SER A 213 8.75 -8.49 -25.91
CA SER A 213 10.12 -8.88 -26.27
C SER A 213 11.15 -8.39 -25.25
N GLN A 214 11.11 -7.09 -24.90
CA GLN A 214 12.04 -6.49 -23.94
C GLN A 214 11.87 -7.03 -22.52
N LEU A 215 10.63 -7.27 -22.06
CA LEU A 215 10.38 -7.85 -20.75
C LEU A 215 10.83 -9.32 -20.69
N LYS A 216 10.62 -10.11 -21.75
CA LYS A 216 11.18 -11.47 -21.87
C LYS A 216 12.71 -11.44 -21.81
N ALA A 217 13.35 -10.52 -22.52
CA ALA A 217 14.80 -10.34 -22.49
C ALA A 217 15.32 -9.98 -21.09
N LYS A 218 14.53 -9.24 -20.29
CA LYS A 218 14.82 -8.96 -18.87
C LYS A 218 14.55 -10.15 -17.93
N GLY A 219 14.05 -11.26 -18.45
CA GLY A 219 13.74 -12.50 -17.72
C GLY A 219 12.34 -12.52 -17.08
N TYR A 220 11.42 -11.67 -17.51
CA TYR A 220 10.04 -11.69 -16.98
C TYR A 220 9.20 -12.80 -17.61
N LYS A 221 8.45 -13.51 -16.74
CA LYS A 221 7.34 -14.38 -17.13
C LYS A 221 6.03 -13.61 -17.05
N PHE A 222 5.17 -13.84 -18.04
CA PHE A 222 3.85 -13.23 -18.08
C PHE A 222 2.83 -14.16 -17.43
N VAL A 223 2.03 -13.60 -16.52
CA VAL A 223 1.04 -14.34 -15.76
C VAL A 223 -0.28 -13.57 -15.72
N THR A 224 -1.39 -14.27 -15.51
CA THR A 224 -2.65 -13.60 -15.18
C THR A 224 -2.61 -13.02 -13.77
N VAL A 225 -3.55 -12.16 -13.39
CA VAL A 225 -3.61 -11.59 -12.04
C VAL A 225 -3.76 -12.68 -10.98
N SER A 226 -4.63 -13.67 -11.18
CA SER A 226 -4.77 -14.77 -10.20
C SER A 226 -3.49 -15.60 -10.06
N GLN A 227 -2.78 -15.85 -11.16
CA GLN A 227 -1.47 -16.51 -11.11
C GLN A 227 -0.45 -15.62 -10.40
N LEU A 228 -0.45 -14.31 -10.65
CA LEU A 228 0.41 -13.35 -9.97
C LEU A 228 0.17 -13.36 -8.45
N LEU A 229 -1.09 -13.38 -8.03
CA LEU A 229 -1.46 -13.45 -6.61
C LEU A 229 -0.95 -14.72 -5.93
N ALA A 230 -0.73 -15.82 -6.66
CA ALA A 230 -0.09 -17.02 -6.10
C ALA A 230 1.41 -16.84 -5.82
N TYR A 231 2.06 -15.84 -6.43
CA TYR A 231 3.43 -15.42 -6.10
C TYR A 231 3.47 -14.44 -4.93
N GLN A 232 2.31 -13.99 -4.43
CA GLN A 232 2.25 -13.25 -3.19
C GLN A 232 2.76 -14.21 -2.13
N SER A 233 3.99 -13.93 -1.65
CA SER A 233 4.74 -14.80 -0.76
C SER A 233 3.77 -15.56 0.13
N SER A 234 3.60 -16.86 -0.12
CA SER A 234 2.94 -17.74 0.83
C SER A 234 3.66 -17.43 2.12
N THR A 235 2.93 -16.83 3.06
CA THR A 235 3.37 -16.72 4.43
C THR A 235 3.31 -18.13 4.98
N THR A 236 4.22 -18.98 4.53
CA THR A 236 4.76 -20.03 5.37
C THR A 236 5.49 -19.27 6.46
N SER A 237 4.72 -18.82 7.45
CA SER A 237 5.24 -18.24 8.66
C SER A 237 6.17 -19.29 9.25
N LYS A 238 7.47 -19.14 8.99
CA LYS A 238 8.45 -19.93 9.73
C LYS A 238 8.32 -19.49 11.18
N THR A 239 8.19 -20.42 12.10
CA THR A 239 8.25 -20.10 13.51
C THR A 239 9.69 -20.19 13.99
N TYR A 240 10.08 -19.34 14.93
CA TYR A 240 11.39 -19.36 15.59
C TYR A 240 11.21 -19.37 17.10
N THR A 241 11.84 -20.32 17.78
CA THR A 241 11.86 -20.38 19.24
C THR A 241 13.04 -19.57 19.77
N VAL A 242 12.76 -18.53 20.55
CA VAL A 242 13.75 -17.63 21.16
C VAL A 242 14.72 -18.43 22.03
N LYS A 243 16.02 -18.25 21.81
CA LYS A 243 17.11 -18.85 22.58
C LYS A 243 17.74 -17.84 23.52
N SER A 244 18.53 -18.32 24.48
CA SER A 244 19.29 -17.44 25.36
C SER A 244 20.22 -16.54 24.54
N GLY A 245 20.20 -15.23 24.81
CA GLY A 245 20.98 -14.23 24.08
C GLY A 245 20.31 -13.66 22.83
N ASP A 246 19.12 -14.15 22.44
CA ASP A 246 18.39 -13.57 21.31
C ASP A 246 17.77 -12.22 21.63
N THR A 247 17.70 -11.37 20.60
CA THR A 247 16.91 -10.14 20.57
C THR A 247 15.98 -10.18 19.36
N LEU A 248 14.91 -9.39 19.35
CA LEU A 248 14.10 -9.24 18.12
C LEU A 248 14.96 -8.76 16.93
N TYR A 249 16.04 -8.02 17.20
CA TYR A 249 16.97 -7.56 16.18
C TYR A 249 17.82 -8.71 15.59
N SER A 250 18.43 -9.55 16.43
CA SER A 250 19.22 -10.69 15.93
C SER A 250 18.34 -11.65 15.14
N ILE A 251 17.12 -11.92 15.60
CA ILE A 251 16.16 -12.78 14.91
C ILE A 251 15.71 -12.14 13.59
N ALA A 252 15.29 -10.88 13.61
CA ALA A 252 14.86 -10.19 12.40
C ALA A 252 15.95 -10.15 11.33
N ARG A 253 17.20 -9.91 11.74
CA ARG A 253 18.38 -9.93 10.86
C ARG A 253 18.62 -11.32 10.26
N THR A 254 18.57 -12.38 11.08
CA THR A 254 18.76 -13.76 10.63
C THR A 254 17.75 -14.16 9.55
N TYR A 255 16.52 -13.66 9.65
CA TYR A 255 15.44 -14.02 8.73
C TYR A 255 15.16 -12.97 7.64
N GLY A 256 15.97 -11.91 7.55
CA GLY A 256 15.83 -10.88 6.50
C GLY A 256 14.52 -10.08 6.57
N VAL A 257 14.02 -9.85 7.79
CA VAL A 257 12.80 -9.07 8.07
C VAL A 257 13.14 -7.85 8.91
N THR A 258 12.22 -6.90 9.04
CA THR A 258 12.41 -5.78 9.97
C THR A 258 11.96 -6.16 11.37
N VAL A 259 12.57 -5.57 12.39
CA VAL A 259 12.15 -5.72 13.80
C VAL A 259 10.70 -5.30 14.00
N SER A 260 10.25 -4.23 13.31
CA SER A 260 8.86 -3.77 13.37
C SER A 260 7.89 -4.78 12.76
N THR A 261 8.22 -5.35 11.60
CA THR A 261 7.38 -6.39 10.98
C THR A 261 7.34 -7.65 11.84
N LEU A 262 8.48 -8.02 12.44
CA LEU A 262 8.56 -9.16 13.35
C LEU A 262 7.74 -8.93 14.64
N ALA A 263 7.86 -7.76 15.25
CA ALA A 263 7.10 -7.40 16.45
C ALA A 263 5.59 -7.33 16.18
N ALA A 264 5.19 -6.68 15.07
CA ALA A 264 3.80 -6.57 14.66
C ALA A 264 3.17 -7.95 14.37
N ALA A 265 3.89 -8.84 13.71
CA ALA A 265 3.44 -10.21 13.43
C ALA A 265 3.20 -11.03 14.72
N ASN A 266 3.86 -10.66 15.82
CA ASN A 266 3.80 -11.36 17.11
C ASN A 266 3.06 -10.57 18.20
N LYS A 267 2.40 -9.46 17.84
CA LYS A 267 1.70 -8.56 18.78
C LYS A 267 2.60 -8.08 19.94
N ILE A 268 3.90 -7.93 19.68
CA ILE A 268 4.88 -7.44 20.66
C ILE A 268 4.86 -5.91 20.63
N THR A 269 4.44 -5.31 21.75
CA THR A 269 4.39 -3.85 21.94
C THR A 269 5.66 -3.31 22.58
N ASN A 270 6.34 -4.13 23.40
CA ASN A 270 7.64 -3.80 24.00
C ASN A 270 8.74 -4.65 23.36
N TYR A 271 9.57 -3.99 22.56
CA TYR A 271 10.64 -4.60 21.76
C TYR A 271 11.78 -5.23 22.59
N ASN A 272 11.84 -4.91 23.88
CA ASN A 272 12.83 -5.44 24.81
C ASN A 272 12.36 -6.69 25.56
N LEU A 273 11.09 -7.08 25.39
CA LEU A 273 10.48 -8.20 26.11
C LEU A 273 10.23 -9.36 25.15
N ILE A 274 11.26 -10.20 24.96
CA ILE A 274 11.10 -11.56 24.46
C ILE A 274 11.68 -12.54 25.47
N SER A 275 11.03 -13.68 25.65
CA SER A 275 11.44 -14.69 26.63
C SER A 275 12.05 -15.91 25.94
N VAL A 276 13.08 -16.48 26.54
CA VAL A 276 13.63 -17.77 26.07
C VAL A 276 12.51 -18.82 26.05
N GLY A 277 12.39 -19.56 24.96
CA GLY A 277 11.29 -20.51 24.71
C GLY A 277 10.05 -19.92 24.04
N GLN A 278 9.95 -18.59 23.91
CA GLN A 278 8.85 -17.95 23.18
C GLN A 278 8.93 -18.30 21.69
N VAL A 279 7.81 -18.73 21.11
CA VAL A 279 7.72 -19.02 19.68
C VAL A 279 7.26 -17.77 18.94
N LEU A 280 8.07 -17.28 18.00
CA LEU A 280 7.78 -16.14 17.16
C LEU A 280 7.42 -16.56 15.74
N VAL A 281 6.36 -15.97 15.20
CA VAL A 281 5.98 -15.98 13.79
C VAL A 281 6.94 -15.07 13.03
N ILE A 282 7.75 -15.63 12.12
CA ILE A 282 8.62 -14.85 11.24
C ILE A 282 7.82 -14.43 9.99
N PRO A 283 7.58 -13.11 9.78
CA PRO A 283 6.86 -12.63 8.61
C PRO A 283 7.71 -12.82 7.33
N GLY A 284 7.08 -12.91 6.15
CA GLY A 284 7.81 -13.01 4.88
C GLY A 284 8.70 -11.78 4.60
N THR A 285 9.80 -11.98 3.85
CA THR A 285 10.82 -10.95 3.60
C THR A 285 10.29 -9.77 2.79
N THR A 286 10.17 -8.60 3.43
CA THR A 286 10.07 -7.29 2.75
C THR A 286 11.34 -6.51 3.06
N VAL A 287 12.34 -6.58 2.19
CA VAL A 287 13.45 -5.62 2.19
C VAL A 287 13.06 -4.44 1.30
N THR A 288 12.72 -3.30 1.91
CA THR A 288 12.45 -2.05 1.17
C THR A 288 13.74 -1.21 1.14
N PRO A 289 14.21 -0.73 -0.02
CA PRO A 289 15.41 0.11 -0.11
C PRO A 289 15.26 1.47 0.63
N PRO A 290 16.35 2.06 1.17
CA PRO A 290 16.31 3.37 1.86
C PRO A 290 16.00 4.57 0.92
N PRO A 291 15.23 5.59 1.34
CA PRO A 291 14.98 6.82 0.57
C PRO A 291 16.17 7.82 0.55
N ALA A 292 16.24 8.66 -0.48
CA ALA A 292 17.41 9.40 -0.95
C ALA A 292 17.59 10.88 -0.47
N THR A 293 17.14 11.27 0.72
CA THR A 293 17.41 12.62 1.28
C THR A 293 17.89 12.52 2.73
N THR A 294 18.86 13.34 3.17
CA THR A 294 19.45 13.25 4.54
C THR A 294 19.55 14.61 5.24
N VAL A 295 19.29 14.64 6.56
CA VAL A 295 19.48 15.80 7.47
C VAL A 295 20.51 15.44 8.54
N LYS A 296 21.31 16.39 9.06
CA LYS A 296 22.26 16.14 10.17
C LYS A 296 21.64 16.50 11.55
N TYR A 297 21.91 15.71 12.58
CA TYR A 297 21.43 15.91 13.96
C TYR A 297 22.54 15.68 14.99
N THR A 298 22.72 16.56 15.97
CA THR A 298 23.71 16.36 17.05
C THR A 298 23.04 15.80 18.29
N VAL A 299 23.49 14.63 18.76
CA VAL A 299 22.99 13.92 19.95
C VAL A 299 23.13 14.79 21.20
N LYS A 300 22.07 14.91 21.98
CA LYS A 300 21.96 15.67 23.23
C LYS A 300 21.88 14.73 24.43
N SER A 301 22.10 15.27 25.64
CA SER A 301 21.95 14.49 26.87
C SER A 301 20.51 13.98 27.01
N GLY A 302 20.36 12.69 27.28
CA GLY A 302 19.05 12.01 27.40
C GLY A 302 18.42 11.54 26.08
N ASP A 303 19.11 11.74 24.94
CA ASP A 303 18.69 11.20 23.66
C ASP A 303 18.88 9.70 23.58
N THR A 304 18.01 9.08 22.78
CA THR A 304 18.18 7.73 22.27
C THR A 304 17.93 7.76 20.78
N LEU A 305 18.50 6.81 20.02
CA LEU A 305 18.20 6.70 18.59
C LEU A 305 16.68 6.56 18.33
N TYR A 306 15.94 5.97 19.26
CA TYR A 306 14.48 5.85 19.20
C TYR A 306 13.77 7.21 19.29
N LYS A 307 14.14 8.06 20.24
CA LYS A 307 13.59 9.42 20.36
C LYS A 307 13.89 10.25 19.12
N ILE A 308 15.12 10.14 18.61
CA ILE A 308 15.57 10.85 17.40
C ILE A 308 14.81 10.34 16.17
N ALA A 309 14.67 9.02 16.00
CA ALA A 309 13.91 8.44 14.91
C ALA A 309 12.45 8.91 14.90
N THR A 310 11.82 8.95 16.08
CA THR A 310 10.43 9.39 16.26
C THR A 310 10.29 10.88 15.91
N LEU A 311 11.18 11.72 16.42
CA LEU A 311 11.20 13.16 16.18
C LEU A 311 11.28 13.49 14.69
N TYR A 312 12.11 12.76 13.95
CA TYR A 312 12.32 12.95 12.53
C TYR A 312 11.42 12.06 11.66
N LYS A 313 10.42 11.38 12.24
CA LYS A 313 9.51 10.49 11.50
C LYS A 313 10.25 9.48 10.60
N THR A 314 11.41 9.01 11.05
CA THR A 314 12.23 7.97 10.40
C THR A 314 12.35 6.75 11.32
N THR A 315 13.32 5.87 11.09
CA THR A 315 13.51 4.65 11.91
C THR A 315 14.92 4.59 12.49
N VAL A 316 15.06 3.96 13.67
CA VAL A 316 16.36 3.69 14.31
C VAL A 316 17.30 2.97 13.34
N ALA A 317 16.79 2.00 12.59
CA ALA A 317 17.57 1.22 11.62
C ALA A 317 18.12 2.08 10.48
N LYS A 318 17.32 3.00 9.95
CA LYS A 318 17.77 3.92 8.90
C LYS A 318 18.84 4.89 9.41
N ILE A 319 18.69 5.39 10.64
CA ILE A 319 19.70 6.24 11.28
C ILE A 319 20.98 5.44 11.56
N ALA A 320 20.87 4.24 12.14
CA ALA A 320 22.02 3.40 12.45
C ALA A 320 22.81 3.01 11.20
N ALA A 321 22.12 2.61 10.14
CA ALA A 321 22.73 2.28 8.85
C ALA A 321 23.42 3.49 8.20
N ALA A 322 22.79 4.67 8.22
CA ALA A 322 23.37 5.89 7.65
C ALA A 322 24.60 6.40 8.42
N ASN A 323 24.84 5.92 9.65
CA ASN A 323 25.91 6.35 10.53
C ASN A 323 26.88 5.22 10.92
N ASN A 324 26.79 4.05 10.28
CA ASN A 324 27.59 2.86 10.59
C ASN A 324 27.56 2.47 12.09
N ILE A 325 26.43 2.67 12.76
CA ILE A 325 26.26 2.34 14.17
C ILE A 325 25.90 0.87 14.31
N THR A 326 26.82 0.08 14.85
CA THR A 326 26.63 -1.36 15.12
C THR A 326 25.92 -1.61 16.46
N ASN A 327 26.16 -0.76 17.46
CA ASN A 327 25.45 -0.77 18.74
C ASN A 327 24.59 0.49 18.89
N VAL A 328 23.28 0.34 18.78
CA VAL A 328 22.29 1.43 18.82
C VAL A 328 22.21 2.15 20.18
N ASN A 329 22.77 1.55 21.23
CA ASN A 329 22.87 2.14 22.56
C ASN A 329 24.17 2.91 22.77
N SER A 330 25.12 2.83 21.85
CA SER A 330 26.43 3.48 21.94
C SER A 330 26.47 4.86 21.26
N ILE A 331 25.37 5.61 21.33
CA ILE A 331 25.41 7.03 20.96
C ILE A 331 25.89 7.88 22.13
N TYR A 332 26.64 8.93 21.85
CA TYR A 332 27.17 9.83 22.87
C TYR A 332 26.82 11.28 22.58
N VAL A 333 26.67 12.06 23.64
CA VAL A 333 26.36 13.49 23.55
C VAL A 333 27.42 14.19 22.70
N GLY A 334 26.98 15.00 21.73
CA GLY A 334 27.83 15.68 20.76
C GLY A 334 28.08 14.90 19.46
N GLN A 335 27.72 13.61 19.39
CA GLN A 335 27.82 12.83 18.15
C GLN A 335 26.88 13.39 17.07
N VAL A 336 27.38 13.59 15.85
CA VAL A 336 26.56 14.05 14.71
C VAL A 336 26.07 12.85 13.90
N LEU A 337 24.75 12.72 13.77
CA LEU A 337 24.05 11.68 13.04
C LEU A 337 23.46 12.19 11.73
N VAL A 338 23.59 11.40 10.68
CA VAL A 338 22.89 11.51 9.41
C VAL A 338 21.52 10.84 9.53
N ILE A 339 20.46 11.60 9.31
CA ILE A 339 19.06 11.19 9.44
C ILE A 339 18.43 11.11 8.04
N PRO A 340 18.22 9.92 7.46
CA PRO A 340 17.67 9.78 6.11
C PRO A 340 16.13 9.80 6.07
N GLY A 341 15.58 10.38 5.00
CA GLY A 341 14.18 10.27 4.58
C GLY A 341 13.25 11.40 4.99
N THR A 342 13.73 12.62 5.24
CA THR A 342 12.89 13.73 5.76
C THR A 342 12.96 14.99 4.90
N THR A 343 11.82 15.51 4.46
CA THR A 343 11.65 16.89 3.92
C THR A 343 11.31 17.90 5.02
N VAL A 344 11.33 17.49 6.27
CA VAL A 344 10.98 18.32 7.42
C VAL A 344 12.22 19.13 7.82
N THR A 345 12.14 20.45 7.76
CA THR A 345 13.11 21.35 8.38
C THR A 345 13.21 20.98 9.88
N PRO A 346 14.41 20.97 10.48
CA PRO A 346 14.55 20.62 11.90
C PRO A 346 13.60 21.46 12.76
N PRO A 347 12.85 20.87 13.70
CA PRO A 347 12.06 21.65 14.63
C PRO A 347 13.01 22.53 15.45
N THR A 348 12.81 23.85 15.40
CA THR A 348 13.61 24.83 16.13
C THR A 348 13.44 24.58 17.63
N THR A 349 14.53 24.19 18.27
CA THR A 349 14.56 24.00 19.72
C THR A 349 15.09 25.25 20.40
N THR A 350 14.35 25.74 21.39
CA THR A 350 14.73 26.92 22.16
C THR A 350 15.52 26.51 23.41
N VAL A 351 16.72 27.05 23.58
CA VAL A 351 17.53 26.88 24.80
C VAL A 351 17.69 28.23 25.49
N LYS A 352 17.58 28.28 26.83
CA LYS A 352 17.89 29.47 27.61
C LYS A 352 19.35 29.43 28.06
N TYR A 353 20.09 30.52 27.84
CA TYR A 353 21.51 30.65 28.21
C TYR A 353 21.75 31.91 29.02
N THR A 354 22.32 31.79 30.21
CA THR A 354 22.70 32.94 31.04
C THR A 354 24.12 33.38 30.69
N VAL A 355 24.27 34.62 30.22
CA VAL A 355 25.54 35.24 29.81
C VAL A 355 26.52 35.28 30.98
N LYS A 356 27.76 34.85 30.76
CA LYS A 356 28.85 34.84 31.74
C LYS A 356 29.90 35.90 31.43
N SER A 357 30.74 36.21 32.41
CA SER A 357 31.86 37.15 32.21
C SER A 357 32.78 36.67 31.09
N GLY A 358 33.07 37.55 30.12
CA GLY A 358 33.91 37.24 28.94
C GLY A 358 33.18 36.62 27.75
N ASP A 359 31.85 36.44 27.84
CA ASP A 359 31.03 35.98 26.71
C ASP A 359 30.84 37.07 25.65
N THR A 360 30.71 36.63 24.40
CA THR A 360 30.22 37.46 23.30
C THR A 360 29.13 36.70 22.56
N LEU A 361 28.22 37.40 21.88
CA LEU A 361 27.21 36.72 21.05
C LEU A 361 27.84 35.81 20.00
N TYR A 362 29.04 36.13 19.51
CA TYR A 362 29.78 35.26 18.60
C TYR A 362 30.24 33.95 19.25
N LYS A 363 30.81 34.01 20.46
CA LYS A 363 31.21 32.82 21.23
C LYS A 363 29.99 31.95 21.56
N ILE A 364 28.88 32.59 21.94
CA ILE A 364 27.61 31.90 22.23
C ILE A 364 27.02 31.31 20.94
N ALA A 365 26.99 32.04 19.83
CA ALA A 365 26.52 31.54 18.54
C ALA A 365 27.28 30.29 18.09
N THR A 366 28.61 30.34 18.19
CA THR A 366 29.51 29.22 17.88
C THR A 366 29.28 28.03 18.82
N MET A 367 29.23 28.27 20.14
CA MET A 367 28.93 27.25 21.16
C MET A 367 27.58 26.57 20.89
N TYR A 368 26.61 27.35 20.41
CA TYR A 368 25.26 26.88 20.16
C TYR A 368 25.02 26.42 18.71
N ASN A 369 26.04 26.45 17.84
CA ASN A 369 25.95 26.15 16.41
C ASN A 369 24.77 26.87 15.72
N THR A 370 24.61 28.15 16.03
CA THR A 370 23.62 29.06 15.42
C THR A 370 24.33 30.34 14.96
N THR A 371 23.61 31.38 14.54
CA THR A 371 24.23 32.65 14.13
C THR A 371 23.96 33.77 15.12
N VAL A 372 24.86 34.74 15.20
CA VAL A 372 24.68 35.96 16.01
C VAL A 372 23.36 36.65 15.66
N ALA A 373 23.04 36.73 14.36
CA ALA A 373 21.79 37.32 13.88
C ALA A 373 20.54 36.58 14.38
N LYS A 374 20.55 35.25 14.43
CA LYS A 374 19.44 34.45 14.96
C LYS A 374 19.25 34.64 16.46
N ILE A 375 20.34 34.73 17.22
CA ILE A 375 20.28 35.02 18.67
C ILE A 375 19.78 36.45 18.90
N ALA A 376 20.28 37.42 18.14
CA ALA A 376 19.89 38.82 18.26
C ALA A 376 18.39 39.00 17.98
N ALA A 377 17.90 38.42 16.87
CA ALA A 377 16.49 38.45 16.50
C ALA A 377 15.59 37.77 17.55
N ALA A 378 16.00 36.62 18.08
CA ALA A 378 15.22 35.88 19.09
C ALA A 378 15.13 36.58 20.46
N ASN A 379 15.95 37.60 20.70
CA ASN A 379 16.03 38.32 21.98
C ASN A 379 15.84 39.83 21.84
N ASN A 380 15.41 40.30 20.67
CA ASN A 380 15.23 41.72 20.37
C ASN A 380 16.50 42.57 20.66
N ILE A 381 17.68 42.02 20.40
CA ILE A 381 18.96 42.72 20.60
C ILE A 381 19.28 43.50 19.33
N THR A 382 19.32 44.83 19.45
CA THR A 382 19.67 45.74 18.33
C THR A 382 21.17 46.02 18.24
N ASN A 383 21.89 45.96 19.37
CA ASN A 383 23.35 46.09 19.41
C ASN A 383 24.00 44.81 19.95
N VAL A 384 24.60 44.04 19.04
CA VAL A 384 25.16 42.70 19.31
C VAL A 384 26.40 42.69 20.22
N SER A 385 26.98 43.86 20.50
CA SER A 385 28.12 44.03 21.40
C SER A 385 27.72 44.29 22.85
N LEU A 386 26.44 44.53 23.13
CA LEU A 386 25.93 44.92 24.44
C LEU A 386 25.09 43.81 25.07
N ILE A 387 25.74 42.70 25.43
CA ILE A 387 25.16 41.69 26.31
C ILE A 387 25.73 41.82 27.72
N SER A 388 24.89 41.64 28.73
CA SER A 388 25.29 41.80 30.14
C SER A 388 25.44 40.46 30.84
N VAL A 389 26.44 40.32 31.70
CA VAL A 389 26.59 39.15 32.56
C VAL A 389 25.32 38.97 33.39
N GLY A 390 24.78 37.74 33.42
CA GLY A 390 23.51 37.41 34.06
C GLY A 390 22.28 37.50 33.14
N GLN A 391 22.39 38.09 31.95
CA GLN A 391 21.29 38.16 30.98
C GLN A 391 20.93 36.78 30.45
N VAL A 392 19.64 36.42 30.43
CA VAL A 392 19.17 35.14 29.88
C VAL A 392 18.75 35.29 28.44
N LEU A 393 19.49 34.65 27.54
CA LEU A 393 19.24 34.63 26.10
C LEU A 393 18.46 33.40 25.66
N THR A 394 17.53 33.61 24.75
CA THR A 394 16.75 32.62 24.01
C THR A 394 17.52 32.23 22.75
N ILE A 395 18.03 31.01 22.71
CA ILE A 395 18.86 30.53 21.61
C ILE A 395 18.03 29.57 20.76
N LEU A 396 17.71 29.96 19.52
CA LEU A 396 17.04 29.12 18.54
C LEU A 396 18.07 28.20 17.87
N ARG A 397 17.87 26.89 17.97
CA ARG A 397 18.74 25.85 17.40
C ARG A 397 17.96 24.97 16.43
#